data_AF-A0A397T8L1-F1
#
_entry.id   AF-A0A397T8L1-F1
#
_cell.length_a   1.000
_cell.length_b   1.000
_cell.length_c   1.000
_cell.angle_alpha   90.00
_cell.angle_beta   90.00
_cell.angle_gamma   90.00
#
_symmetry.space_group_name_H-M   'P 1'
#
loop_
_entity.id
_entity.type
_entity.pdbx_description
1 polymer ?
#
loop_
_entity_poly.entity_id
_entity_poly.type
_entity_poly.pdbx_seq_one_letter_code
_entity_poly.pdbx_strand_id
1 'polypeptide(L)'
;MITKCCFCIPLRPGVALLSLLWLFGGVSVIVKFSLDLASPVKIKNMFTYSIICIIIFMITYGLTMIGAAFGLYVITCANEPKWMSIYSKIAYVILGIIIAGNIAAITVFVEYKSKILDSCYGNNTSNNCDQEYNNYLAIAIGSAIFSSILSVHFALVITAHSHKINDGV
;
A
#
# COMPACT_ATOMS: atom_id res chain seq x y z
N MET A 1 19.06 -5.06 24.45
CA MET A 1 18.16 -6.16 24.90
C MET A 1 16.84 -6.00 24.15
N ILE A 2 16.67 -6.68 23.01
CA ILE A 2 15.41 -6.62 22.25
C ILE A 2 14.63 -7.89 22.59
N THR A 3 13.50 -7.65 23.24
CA THR A 3 12.50 -8.62 23.67
C THR A 3 12.10 -9.59 22.57
N LYS A 4 12.03 -10.87 22.91
CA LYS A 4 11.48 -11.96 22.09
C LYS A 4 10.07 -11.58 21.61
N CYS A 5 9.93 -11.10 20.37
CA CYS A 5 8.63 -11.03 19.72
C CYS A 5 8.30 -12.42 19.14
N CYS A 6 7.26 -13.05 19.69
CA CYS A 6 6.77 -14.40 19.43
C CYS A 6 6.18 -14.68 18.03
N PHE A 7 6.49 -13.88 17.00
CA PHE A 7 6.07 -14.20 15.63
C PHE A 7 7.26 -14.82 14.88
N CYS A 8 7.32 -16.15 14.87
CA CYS A 8 8.33 -16.97 14.21
C CYS A 8 8.23 -16.93 12.68
N ILE A 9 8.17 -15.74 12.07
CA ILE A 9 8.34 -15.61 10.63
C ILE A 9 9.83 -15.39 10.39
N PRO A 10 10.54 -16.32 9.72
CA PRO A 10 11.92 -16.08 9.34
C PRO A 10 11.98 -14.82 8.47
N LEU A 11 12.96 -13.96 8.71
CA LEU A 11 13.01 -12.62 8.08
C LEU A 11 12.94 -12.70 6.55
N ARG A 12 13.63 -13.65 5.93
CA ARG A 12 13.63 -13.84 4.47
C ARG A 12 12.22 -14.08 3.88
N PRO A 13 11.47 -15.12 4.27
CA PRO A 13 10.12 -15.34 3.74
C PRO A 13 9.16 -14.21 4.12
N GLY A 14 9.33 -13.58 5.28
CA GLY A 14 8.53 -12.43 5.68
C GLY A 14 8.67 -11.24 4.74
N VAL A 15 9.90 -10.82 4.46
CA VAL A 15 10.16 -9.68 3.58
C VAL A 15 9.83 -10.02 2.12
N ALA A 16 10.02 -11.27 1.69
CA ALA A 16 9.61 -11.72 0.36
C ALA A 16 8.07 -11.67 0.18
N LEU A 17 7.31 -12.16 1.17
CA LEU A 17 5.84 -12.09 1.18
C LEU A 17 5.34 -10.64 1.15
N LEU A 18 5.93 -9.76 1.97
CA LEU A 18 5.57 -8.34 1.98
C LEU A 18 5.85 -7.68 0.62
N SER A 19 7.03 -7.93 0.05
CA SER A 19 7.42 -7.35 -1.23
C SER A 19 6.48 -7.82 -2.35
N LEU A 20 6.12 -9.11 -2.37
CA LEU A 20 5.13 -9.63 -3.31
C LEU A 20 3.74 -9.01 -3.12
N LEU A 21 3.31 -8.81 -1.87
CA LEU A 21 2.03 -8.17 -1.55
C LEU A 21 1.99 -6.73 -2.07
N TRP A 22 3.06 -5.96 -1.83
CA TRP A 22 3.20 -4.59 -2.34
C TRP A 22 3.23 -4.54 -3.87
N LEU A 23 3.91 -5.50 -4.51
CA LEU A 23 4.01 -5.56 -5.97
C LEU A 23 2.65 -5.89 -6.58
N PHE A 24 1.94 -6.90 -6.07
CA PHE A 24 0.60 -7.26 -6.53
C PHE A 24 -0.43 -6.15 -6.30
N GLY A 25 -0.38 -5.52 -5.12
CA GLY A 25 -1.21 -4.37 -4.79
C GLY A 25 -0.96 -3.19 -5.72
N GLY A 26 0.30 -2.83 -5.95
CA GLY A 26 0.69 -1.75 -6.85
C GLY A 26 0.24 -1.98 -8.29
N VAL A 27 0.46 -3.19 -8.83
CA VAL A 27 0.01 -3.55 -10.19
C VAL A 27 -1.50 -3.45 -10.30
N SER A 28 -2.25 -4.00 -9.33
CA SER A 28 -3.71 -3.98 -9.36
C SER A 28 -4.27 -2.55 -9.38
N VAL A 29 -3.67 -1.66 -8.61
CA VAL A 29 -4.06 -0.25 -8.56
C VAL A 29 -3.73 0.47 -9.88
N ILE A 30 -2.51 0.30 -10.40
CA ILE A 30 -2.08 0.93 -11.66
C ILE A 30 -2.93 0.46 -12.83
N VAL A 31 -3.23 -0.84 -12.93
CA VAL A 31 -4.08 -1.39 -14.00
C VAL A 31 -5.49 -0.79 -13.92
N LYS A 32 -6.11 -0.74 -12.74
CA LYS A 32 -7.44 -0.13 -12.56
C LYS A 32 -7.46 1.33 -13.01
N PHE A 33 -6.53 2.14 -12.52
CA PHE A 33 -6.44 3.55 -12.89
C PHE A 33 -6.13 3.77 -14.38
N SER A 34 -5.29 2.92 -14.98
CA SER A 34 -4.99 3.00 -16.41
C SER A 34 -6.22 2.67 -17.26
N LEU A 35 -6.98 1.64 -16.87
CA LEU A 35 -8.22 1.26 -17.55
C LEU A 35 -9.29 2.36 -17.42
N ASP A 36 -9.43 2.98 -16.26
CA ASP A 36 -10.34 4.12 -16.08
C ASP A 36 -9.96 5.30 -16.97
N LEU A 37 -8.66 5.58 -17.10
CA LEU A 37 -8.17 6.69 -17.91
C LEU A 37 -8.34 6.42 -19.41
N ALA A 38 -8.18 5.16 -19.84
CA ALA A 38 -8.31 4.74 -21.22
C ALA A 38 -9.78 4.52 -21.66
N SER A 39 -10.70 4.30 -20.71
CA SER A 39 -12.09 4.01 -21.02
C SER A 39 -12.81 5.24 -21.59
N PRO A 40 -13.43 5.15 -22.79
CA PRO A 40 -14.21 6.24 -23.38
C PRO A 40 -15.50 6.50 -22.59
N VAL A 41 -16.01 5.47 -21.90
CA VAL A 41 -17.03 5.61 -20.86
C VAL A 41 -16.27 5.88 -19.57
N LYS A 42 -16.30 7.13 -19.11
CA LYS A 42 -15.80 7.47 -17.78
C LYS A 42 -16.66 6.76 -16.74
N ILE A 43 -16.30 5.52 -16.41
CA ILE A 43 -16.76 4.90 -15.17
C ILE A 43 -16.32 5.89 -14.11
N LYS A 44 -17.30 6.49 -13.42
CA LYS A 44 -17.06 7.49 -12.39
C LYS A 44 -16.46 6.78 -11.19
N ASN A 45 -15.21 6.35 -11.31
CA ASN A 45 -14.45 5.94 -10.16
C ASN A 45 -14.26 7.16 -9.28
N MET A 46 -14.28 6.89 -7.99
CA MET A 46 -14.33 7.92 -6.96
C MET A 46 -13.13 8.87 -6.96
N PHE A 47 -12.03 8.46 -7.60
CA PHE A 47 -10.81 9.23 -7.81
C PHE A 47 -10.78 9.96 -9.16
N THR A 48 -11.72 9.70 -10.07
CA THR A 48 -11.88 10.38 -11.38
C THR A 48 -12.22 11.86 -11.23
N TYR A 49 -12.56 12.32 -10.03
CA TYR A 49 -12.83 13.72 -9.75
C TYR A 49 -11.59 14.62 -9.85
N SER A 50 -10.38 14.07 -9.80
CA SER A 50 -9.15 14.83 -10.04
C SER A 50 -8.09 13.99 -10.76
N ILE A 51 -7.85 14.32 -12.03
CA ILE A 51 -6.74 13.76 -12.82
C ILE A 51 -5.41 13.90 -12.08
N ILE A 52 -5.22 15.00 -11.35
CA ILE A 52 -4.02 15.27 -10.56
C ILE A 52 -3.86 14.20 -9.46
N CYS A 53 -4.95 13.86 -8.76
CA CYS A 53 -4.91 12.82 -7.74
C CYS A 53 -4.57 11.45 -8.35
N ILE A 54 -5.14 11.11 -9.51
CA ILE A 54 -4.83 9.85 -10.22
C ILE A 54 -3.34 9.76 -10.55
N ILE A 55 -2.76 10.83 -11.12
CA ILE A 55 -1.34 10.87 -11.46
C ILE A 55 -0.48 10.70 -10.21
N ILE A 56 -0.81 11.41 -9.12
CA ILE A 56 -0.09 11.28 -7.85
C ILE A 56 -0.16 9.83 -7.34
N PHE A 57 -1.33 9.21 -7.33
CA PHE A 57 -1.48 7.82 -6.90
C PHE A 57 -0.63 6.87 -7.77
N MET A 58 -0.65 7.03 -9.10
CA MET A 58 0.15 6.19 -10.00
C MET A 58 1.65 6.31 -9.72
N ILE A 59 2.16 7.54 -9.53
CA ILE A 59 3.58 7.77 -9.19
C ILE A 59 3.92 7.09 -7.86
N THR A 60 3.05 7.26 -6.87
CA THR A 60 3.25 6.79 -5.49
C THR A 60 3.28 5.25 -5.42
N TYR A 61 2.33 4.59 -6.10
CA TYR A 61 2.31 3.13 -6.21
C TYR A 61 3.45 2.61 -7.11
N GLY A 62 3.84 3.35 -8.15
CA GLY A 62 5.00 3.04 -8.98
C GLY A 62 6.30 3.00 -8.18
N LEU A 63 6.56 4.02 -7.35
CA LEU A 63 7.70 4.05 -6.43
C LEU A 63 7.69 2.89 -5.44
N THR A 64 6.50 2.55 -4.93
CA THR A 64 6.30 1.41 -4.03
C THR A 64 6.67 0.08 -4.71
N MET A 65 6.30 -0.10 -6.00
CA MET A 65 6.67 -1.31 -6.75
C MET A 65 8.18 -1.40 -7.01
N ILE A 66 8.84 -0.29 -7.34
CA ILE A 66 10.31 -0.26 -7.51
C ILE A 66 10.99 -0.68 -6.21
N GLY A 67 10.53 -0.13 -5.08
CA GLY A 67 11.02 -0.49 -3.76
C GLY A 67 10.79 -1.96 -3.41
N ALA A 68 9.62 -2.51 -3.74
CA ALA A 68 9.30 -3.92 -3.54
C ALA A 68 10.16 -4.84 -4.42
N ALA A 69 10.40 -4.49 -5.68
CA ALA A 69 11.29 -5.23 -6.57
C ALA A 69 12.73 -5.21 -6.06
N PHE A 70 13.20 -4.07 -5.55
CA PHE A 70 14.51 -3.97 -4.92
C PHE A 70 14.59 -4.83 -3.65
N GLY A 71 13.53 -4.86 -2.83
CA GLY A 71 13.44 -5.74 -1.65
C GLY A 71 13.56 -7.22 -2.00
N LEU A 72 12.84 -7.66 -3.04
CA LEU A 72 12.96 -9.01 -3.58
C LEU A 72 14.39 -9.30 -4.04
N TYR A 73 14.99 -8.41 -4.83
CA TYR A 73 16.37 -8.55 -5.32
C TYR A 73 17.39 -8.68 -4.18
N VAL A 74 17.25 -7.86 -3.13
CA VAL A 74 18.17 -7.88 -1.99
C VAL A 74 18.10 -9.23 -1.26
N ILE A 75 16.93 -9.86 -1.18
CA ILE A 75 16.74 -11.14 -0.49
C ILE A 75 17.18 -12.32 -1.35
N THR A 76 16.91 -12.29 -2.66
CA THR A 76 17.16 -13.41 -3.57
C THR A 76 18.58 -13.42 -4.12
N CYS A 77 19.13 -12.26 -4.47
CA CYS A 77 20.38 -12.15 -5.22
C CYS A 77 21.52 -11.55 -4.42
N ALA A 78 21.29 -10.41 -3.76
CA ALA A 78 22.39 -9.66 -3.14
C ALA A 78 22.79 -10.25 -1.78
N ASN A 79 21.81 -10.59 -0.92
CA ASN A 79 21.95 -11.27 0.37
C ASN A 79 23.14 -10.84 1.28
N GLU A 80 23.68 -9.63 1.10
CA GLU A 80 24.69 -9.05 1.97
C GLU A 80 24.08 -8.04 2.94
N PRO A 81 24.65 -7.88 4.15
CA PRO A 81 24.13 -6.95 5.16
C PRO A 81 24.08 -5.50 4.70
N LYS A 82 25.03 -5.05 3.86
CA LYS A 82 25.04 -3.69 3.32
C LYS A 82 23.77 -3.40 2.51
N TRP A 83 23.36 -4.32 1.65
CA TRP A 83 22.15 -4.17 0.83
C TRP A 83 20.87 -4.26 1.66
N MET A 84 20.83 -5.11 2.69
CA MET A 84 19.71 -5.17 3.63
C MET A 84 19.53 -3.87 4.43
N SER A 85 20.63 -3.22 4.83
CA SER A 85 20.57 -1.93 5.53
C SER A 85 20.03 -0.81 4.65
N ILE A 86 20.43 -0.76 3.37
CA ILE A 86 19.87 0.18 2.39
C ILE A 86 18.39 -0.06 2.19
N TYR A 87 17.99 -1.33 2.01
CA TYR A 87 16.59 -1.70 1.86
C TYR A 87 15.74 -1.32 3.08
N SER A 88 16.27 -1.42 4.29
CA SER A 88 15.59 -0.96 5.51
C SER A 88 15.18 0.51 5.43
N LYS A 89 16.10 1.38 4.97
CA LYS A 89 15.81 2.82 4.81
C LYS A 89 14.74 3.06 3.75
N ILE A 90 14.81 2.35 2.62
CA ILE A 90 13.81 2.41 1.56
C ILE A 90 12.45 1.96 2.07
N ALA A 91 12.39 0.87 2.85
CA ALA A 91 11.15 0.36 3.44
C ALA A 91 10.50 1.37 4.39
N TYR A 92 11.28 2.14 5.17
CA TYR A 92 10.75 3.25 5.98
C TYR A 92 10.15 4.37 5.13
N VAL A 93 10.79 4.72 4.00
CA VAL A 93 10.24 5.72 3.07
C VAL A 93 8.92 5.23 2.47
N ILE A 94 8.87 3.97 2.04
CA ILE A 94 7.64 3.35 1.50
C ILE A 94 6.54 3.33 2.56
N LEU A 95 6.86 2.99 3.81
CA LEU A 95 5.92 3.03 4.92
C LEU A 95 5.31 4.44 5.08
N GLY A 96 6.15 5.47 5.09
CA GLY A 96 5.67 6.86 5.17
C GLY A 96 4.76 7.23 4.00
N ILE A 97 5.12 6.80 2.79
CA ILE A 97 4.31 6.99 1.58
C ILE A 97 2.95 6.30 1.70
N ILE A 98 2.90 5.05 2.16
CA ILE A 98 1.66 4.28 2.33
C ILE A 98 0.74 4.96 3.35
N ILE A 99 1.29 5.41 4.49
CA ILE A 99 0.52 6.10 5.52
C ILE A 99 -0.06 7.41 4.96
N ALA A 100 0.76 8.24 4.32
CA ALA A 100 0.31 9.49 3.72
C ALA A 100 -0.75 9.25 2.64
N GLY A 101 -0.56 8.24 1.79
CA GLY A 101 -1.50 7.84 0.75
C GLY A 101 -2.84 7.38 1.31
N ASN A 102 -2.84 6.61 2.40
CA ASN A 102 -4.07 6.18 3.08
C ASN A 102 -4.84 7.37 3.68
N ILE A 103 -4.15 8.32 4.31
CA ILE A 103 -4.77 9.53 4.86
C ILE A 103 -5.38 10.38 3.73
N ALA A 104 -4.64 10.57 2.64
CA ALA A 104 -5.12 11.29 1.47
C ALA A 104 -6.35 10.62 0.85
N ALA A 105 -6.32 9.29 0.70
CA ALA A 105 -7.44 8.52 0.18
C ALA A 105 -8.70 8.69 1.03
N ILE A 106 -8.59 8.60 2.36
CA ILE A 106 -9.72 8.81 3.29
C ILE A 106 -10.25 10.24 3.18
N THR A 107 -9.35 11.22 3.08
CA THR A 107 -9.73 12.65 2.97
C THR A 107 -10.55 12.89 1.71
N VAL A 108 -10.07 12.40 0.56
CA VAL A 108 -10.83 12.42 -0.70
C VAL A 108 -12.13 11.64 -0.54
N PHE A 109 -12.14 10.55 0.23
CA PHE A 109 -13.35 9.76 0.45
C PHE A 109 -14.46 10.56 1.13
N VAL A 110 -14.09 11.27 2.19
CA VAL A 110 -15.00 12.10 2.96
C VAL A 110 -15.46 13.33 2.16
N GLU A 111 -14.53 13.99 1.46
CA GLU A 111 -14.83 15.21 0.70
C GLU A 111 -15.82 14.96 -0.46
N TYR A 112 -15.69 13.83 -1.15
CA TYR A 112 -16.52 13.51 -2.31
C TYR A 112 -17.78 12.70 -1.96
N LYS A 113 -18.05 12.44 -0.67
CA LYS A 113 -19.17 11.62 -0.19
C LYS A 113 -20.50 11.93 -0.89
N SER A 114 -20.88 13.21 -0.94
CA SER A 114 -22.15 13.65 -1.53
C SER A 114 -22.26 13.28 -3.01
N LYS A 115 -21.21 13.53 -3.80
CA LYS A 115 -21.20 13.23 -5.23
C LYS A 115 -21.24 11.73 -5.55
N ILE A 116 -20.68 10.91 -4.66
CA ILE A 116 -20.69 9.44 -4.80
C ILE A 116 -22.09 8.90 -4.50
N LEU A 117 -22.69 9.37 -3.40
CA LEU A 117 -24.06 9.01 -3.05
C LEU A 117 -25.03 9.47 -4.14
N ASP A 118 -24.91 10.70 -4.65
CA ASP A 118 -25.73 11.21 -5.76
C ASP A 118 -25.60 10.35 -7.02
N SER A 119 -24.38 9.92 -7.37
CA SER A 119 -24.16 9.04 -8.51
C SER A 119 -24.73 7.64 -8.30
N CYS A 120 -24.78 7.17 -7.06
CA CYS A 120 -25.34 5.87 -6.69
C CYS A 120 -26.88 5.90 -6.76
N TYR A 121 -27.50 6.91 -6.15
CA TYR A 121 -28.96 7.10 -6.21
C TYR A 121 -29.44 7.34 -7.65
N GLY A 122 -28.66 8.07 -8.46
CA GLY A 122 -29.00 8.33 -9.86
C GLY A 122 -29.00 7.10 -10.77
N ASN A 123 -28.41 5.98 -10.35
CA ASN A 123 -28.33 4.76 -11.16
C ASN A 123 -29.51 3.79 -10.93
N ASN A 124 -30.53 4.17 -10.14
CA ASN A 124 -31.82 3.48 -9.90
C ASN A 124 -31.75 1.96 -9.57
N THR A 125 -30.58 1.43 -9.23
CA THR A 125 -30.34 -0.02 -9.12
C THR A 125 -30.04 -0.47 -7.68
N SER A 126 -29.79 0.44 -6.74
CA SER A 126 -29.37 0.09 -5.38
C SER A 126 -30.11 0.92 -4.32
N ASN A 127 -31.03 0.28 -3.59
CA ASN A 127 -31.77 0.91 -2.49
C ASN A 127 -30.91 1.14 -1.22
N ASN A 128 -29.64 0.72 -1.24
CA ASN A 128 -28.76 0.67 -0.06
C ASN A 128 -27.39 1.34 -0.27
N CYS A 129 -27.37 2.46 -1.01
CA CYS A 129 -26.16 3.22 -1.33
C CYS A 129 -25.31 3.62 -0.11
N ASP A 130 -25.95 4.04 0.99
CA ASP A 130 -25.23 4.40 2.23
C ASP A 130 -24.50 3.20 2.84
N GLN A 131 -25.13 2.02 2.82
CA GLN A 131 -24.53 0.81 3.35
C GLN A 131 -23.36 0.34 2.48
N GLU A 132 -23.52 0.39 1.17
CA GLU A 132 -22.46 0.02 0.23
C GLU A 132 -21.26 0.98 0.33
N TYR A 133 -21.51 2.29 0.39
CA TYR A 133 -20.48 3.30 0.64
C TYR A 133 -19.74 3.05 1.96
N ASN A 134 -20.47 2.80 3.05
CA ASN A 134 -19.89 2.54 4.36
C ASN A 134 -19.07 1.24 4.37
N ASN A 135 -19.52 0.19 3.66
CA ASN A 135 -18.76 -1.06 3.51
C ASN A 135 -17.45 -0.84 2.74
N TYR A 136 -17.48 -0.10 1.62
CA TYR A 136 -16.25 0.23 0.88
C TYR A 136 -15.28 1.06 1.72
N LEU A 137 -15.78 2.06 2.44
CA LEU A 137 -14.98 2.86 3.36
C LEU A 137 -14.37 1.98 4.47
N ALA A 138 -15.15 1.08 5.07
CA ALA A 138 -14.68 0.17 6.12
C ALA A 138 -13.59 -0.78 5.60
N ILE A 139 -13.74 -1.32 4.39
CA ILE A 139 -12.72 -2.16 3.75
C ILE A 139 -11.45 -1.35 3.46
N ALA A 140 -11.59 -0.13 2.94
CA ALA A 140 -10.45 0.74 2.66
C ALA A 140 -9.67 1.07 3.94
N ILE A 141 -10.37 1.50 5.00
CA ILE A 141 -9.78 1.78 6.32
C ILE A 141 -9.14 0.53 6.91
N GLY A 142 -9.84 -0.61 6.87
CA GLY A 142 -9.32 -1.89 7.36
C GLY A 142 -8.05 -2.32 6.63
N SER A 143 -8.03 -2.17 5.30
CA SER A 143 -6.85 -2.47 4.47
C SER A 143 -5.68 -1.53 4.76
N ALA A 144 -5.95 -0.25 5.02
CA ALA A 144 -4.95 0.75 5.38
C ALA A 144 -4.31 0.45 6.73
N ILE A 145 -5.13 0.12 7.75
CA ILE A 145 -4.66 -0.26 9.09
C ILE A 145 -3.83 -1.53 9.01
N PHE A 146 -4.35 -2.57 8.35
CA PHE A 146 -3.66 -3.84 8.19
C PHE A 146 -2.32 -3.68 7.47
N SER A 147 -2.29 -2.92 6.37
CA SER A 147 -1.07 -2.63 5.60
C SER A 147 -0.06 -1.84 6.43
N SER A 148 -0.52 -0.88 7.25
CA SER A 148 0.35 -0.09 8.12
C SER A 148 0.97 -0.94 9.22
N ILE A 149 0.18 -1.81 9.88
CA ILE A 149 0.67 -2.74 10.91
C ILE A 149 1.69 -3.72 10.32
N LEU A 150 1.40 -4.32 9.17
CA LEU A 150 2.35 -5.20 8.47
C LEU A 150 3.65 -4.44 8.18
N SER A 151 3.54 -3.24 7.61
CA SER A 151 4.70 -2.46 7.19
C SER A 151 5.56 -2.04 8.39
N VAL A 152 4.96 -1.66 9.52
CA VAL A 152 5.68 -1.38 10.78
C VAL A 152 6.35 -2.64 11.32
N HIS A 153 5.63 -3.76 11.34
CA HIS A 153 6.16 -5.05 11.80
C HIS A 153 7.39 -5.45 10.98
N PHE A 154 7.31 -5.35 9.66
CA PHE A 154 8.44 -5.68 8.79
C PHE A 154 9.57 -4.66 8.87
N ALA A 155 9.29 -3.37 9.03
CA ALA A 155 10.33 -2.37 9.27
C ALA A 155 11.12 -2.65 10.56
N LEU A 156 10.43 -3.02 11.65
CA LEU A 156 11.04 -3.43 12.90
C LEU A 156 11.86 -4.71 12.75
N VAL A 157 11.31 -5.71 12.06
CA VAL A 157 11.98 -7.00 11.81
C VAL A 157 13.25 -6.82 10.98
N ILE A 158 13.21 -5.99 9.92
CA ILE A 158 14.39 -5.65 9.10
C ILE A 158 15.44 -4.88 9.93
N THR A 159 15.00 -3.91 10.74
CA THR A 159 15.91 -3.10 11.58
C THR A 159 16.63 -3.98 12.61
N ALA A 160 15.88 -4.86 13.29
CA ALA A 160 16.45 -5.78 14.28
C ALA A 160 17.49 -6.72 13.66
N HIS A 161 17.27 -7.18 12.43
CA HIS A 161 18.20 -8.07 11.75
C HIS A 161 19.43 -7.35 11.20
N SER A 162 19.28 -6.11 10.71
CA SER A 162 20.43 -5.28 10.32
C SER A 162 21.36 -5.03 11.51
N HIS A 163 20.81 -4.84 12.71
CA HIS A 163 21.61 -4.68 13.93
C HIS A 163 22.34 -5.96 14.30
N LYS A 164 21.63 -7.11 14.27
CA LYS A 164 22.20 -8.42 14.60
C LYS A 164 23.37 -8.81 13.69
N ILE A 165 23.33 -8.45 12.40
CA ILE A 165 24.43 -8.75 11.47
C ILE A 165 25.60 -7.77 11.65
N ASN A 166 25.35 -6.51 12.00
CA ASN A 166 26.41 -5.53 12.28
C ASN A 166 27.19 -5.86 13.56
N ASP A 167 26.54 -6.51 14.53
CA ASP A 167 27.15 -6.91 15.80
C ASP A 167 28.00 -8.21 15.68
N GLY A 168 28.21 -8.75 14.48
CA GLY A 168 29.20 -9.80 14.21
C GLY A 168 28.86 -11.18 14.78
N VAL A 169 27.57 -11.55 14.83
CA VAL A 169 27.10 -12.91 15.18
C VAL A 169 26.55 -13.63 13.96
#